data_AF-A0A7S4ISL7-F1
#
_entry.id   AF-A0A7S4ISL7-F1
#
_cell.length_a   1.000
_cell.length_b   1.000
_cell.length_c   1.000
_cell.angle_alpha   90.00
_cell.angle_beta   90.00
_cell.angle_gamma   90.00
#
_symmetry.space_group_name_H-M   'P 1'
#
loop_
_entity.id
_entity.type
_entity.pdbx_description
1 polymer ?
#
loop_
_entity_poly.entity_id
_entity_poly.type
_entity_poly.pdbx_seq_one_letter_code
_entity_poly.pdbx_strand_id
1 'polypeptide(L)'
;ELVEMLRRFVLVGLMVLYQDTMMQLVLGTLLAAAFSLFQVQASPYINMSDDLLASSLSFCMVVAFLCSYAFKDAALTGLEAIQDKMSIEQKDLYVLDQDTLTLIMMCVMIAALLISAVIFVFQFAAEVARAKRDARANRARRLRYVRNGQEVDVPSTKAGEFHLLYAAKVQAPIQCLC
;
A
#
# COMPACT_ATOMS: atom_id res chain seq x y z
N GLU A 1 -5.78 -1.93 12.17
CA GLU A 1 -7.23 -2.07 11.86
C GLU A 1 -8.11 -0.99 12.50
N LEU A 2 -8.20 -0.88 13.84
CA LEU A 2 -9.13 0.05 14.52
C LEU A 2 -8.92 1.52 14.13
N VAL A 3 -7.66 1.95 14.02
CA VAL A 3 -7.27 3.29 13.55
C VAL A 3 -7.71 3.54 12.09
N GLU A 4 -7.68 2.52 11.25
CA GLU A 4 -8.05 2.65 9.84
C GLU A 4 -9.56 2.79 9.67
N MET A 5 -10.34 2.02 10.44
CA MET A 5 -11.80 2.15 10.49
C MET A 5 -12.22 3.50 11.07
N LEU A 6 -11.54 3.97 12.12
CA LEU A 6 -11.75 5.30 12.69
C LEU A 6 -11.46 6.39 11.64
N ARG A 7 -10.35 6.28 10.91
CA ARG A 7 -10.02 7.25 9.84
C ARG A 7 -11.11 7.30 8.77
N ARG A 8 -11.57 6.14 8.29
CA ARG A 8 -12.65 6.06 7.29
C ARG A 8 -13.94 6.69 7.84
N PHE A 9 -14.29 6.38 9.09
CA PHE A 9 -15.45 6.95 9.76
C PHE A 9 -15.35 8.47 9.90
N VAL A 10 -14.19 9.01 10.32
CA VAL A 10 -13.97 10.46 10.44
C VAL A 10 -14.03 11.14 9.08
N LEU A 11 -13.36 10.60 8.06
CA LEU A 11 -13.36 11.22 6.72
C LEU A 11 -14.75 11.18 6.07
N VAL A 12 -15.46 10.05 6.14
CA VAL A 12 -16.83 9.93 5.61
C VAL A 12 -17.80 10.78 6.41
N GLY A 13 -17.71 10.77 7.75
CA GLY A 13 -18.55 11.59 8.62
C GLY A 13 -18.37 13.09 8.36
N LEU A 14 -17.13 13.54 8.17
CA LEU A 14 -16.82 14.93 7.87
C LEU A 14 -17.29 15.31 6.45
N MET A 15 -17.19 14.40 5.48
CA MET A 15 -17.77 14.53 4.14
C MET A 15 -19.31 14.65 4.13
N VAL A 16 -20.00 14.04 5.11
CA VAL A 16 -21.46 14.09 5.21
C VAL A 16 -21.95 15.32 5.97
N LEU A 17 -21.25 15.75 7.03
CA LEU A 17 -21.72 16.82 7.92
C LEU A 17 -21.63 18.24 7.33
N TYR A 18 -20.62 18.51 6.49
CA TYR A 18 -20.32 19.85 5.97
C TYR A 18 -20.52 19.97 4.46
N GLN A 19 -21.71 19.60 3.97
CA GLN A 19 -22.00 19.63 2.54
C GLN A 19 -21.72 21.00 1.91
N ASP A 20 -21.01 20.95 0.78
CA ASP A 20 -20.80 22.06 -0.16
C ASP A 20 -19.96 23.25 0.34
N THR A 21 -19.15 23.05 1.39
CA THR A 21 -18.24 24.09 1.89
C THR A 21 -16.79 23.83 1.48
N MET A 22 -16.08 24.88 1.03
CA MET A 22 -14.64 24.78 0.77
C MET A 22 -13.83 24.37 2.00
N MET A 23 -14.29 24.79 3.19
CA MET A 23 -13.68 24.40 4.47
C MET A 23 -13.67 22.88 4.67
N GLN A 24 -14.68 22.16 4.19
CA GLN A 24 -14.74 20.71 4.28
C GLN A 24 -13.60 20.04 3.51
N LEU A 25 -13.31 20.49 2.29
CA LEU A 25 -12.23 19.96 1.46
C LEU A 25 -10.87 20.24 2.10
N VAL A 26 -10.66 21.45 2.62
CA VAL A 26 -9.42 21.82 3.31
C VAL A 26 -9.22 20.99 4.58
N LEU A 27 -10.24 20.90 5.44
CA LEU A 27 -10.18 20.10 6.68
C LEU A 27 -10.00 18.61 6.38
N GLY A 28 -10.72 18.08 5.39
CA GLY A 28 -10.59 16.69 4.93
C GLY A 28 -9.18 16.38 4.45
N THR A 29 -8.58 17.29 3.67
CA THR A 29 -7.20 17.16 3.17
C THR A 29 -6.20 17.22 4.32
N LEU A 30 -6.33 18.18 5.24
CA LEU A 30 -5.45 18.33 6.40
C LEU A 30 -5.52 17.11 7.33
N LEU A 31 -6.71 16.61 7.62
CA LEU A 31 -6.90 15.42 8.43
C LEU A 31 -6.34 14.18 7.73
N ALA A 32 -6.63 13.99 6.43
CA ALA A 32 -6.08 12.88 5.66
C ALA A 32 -4.54 12.91 5.64
N ALA A 33 -3.94 14.09 5.47
CA ALA A 33 -2.49 14.28 5.53
C ALA A 33 -1.93 13.99 6.93
N ALA A 34 -2.56 14.50 7.98
CA ALA A 34 -2.15 14.22 9.37
C ALA A 34 -2.21 12.73 9.68
N PHE A 35 -3.29 12.03 9.31
CA PHE A 35 -3.39 10.58 9.46
C PHE A 35 -2.32 9.84 8.65
N SER A 36 -2.00 10.29 7.43
CA SER A 36 -0.93 9.70 6.63
C SER A 36 0.43 9.85 7.32
N LEU A 37 0.72 11.02 7.91
CA LEU A 37 1.95 11.25 8.69
C LEU A 37 2.01 10.36 9.94
N PHE A 38 0.93 10.30 10.71
CA PHE A 38 0.87 9.43 11.89
C PHE A 38 1.03 7.96 11.53
N GLN A 39 0.44 7.51 10.42
CA GLN A 39 0.56 6.14 9.98
C GLN A 39 1.99 5.76 9.60
N VAL A 40 2.72 6.66 8.93
CA VAL A 40 4.13 6.46 8.58
C VAL A 40 5.00 6.33 9.83
N GLN A 41 4.70 7.08 10.89
CA GLN A 41 5.46 7.02 12.16
C GLN A 41 5.08 5.82 13.03
N ALA A 42 3.81 5.43 13.04
CA ALA A 42 3.32 4.38 13.93
C ALA A 42 3.63 2.96 13.42
N SER A 43 3.74 2.75 12.09
CA SER A 43 3.95 1.43 11.45
C SER A 43 3.19 0.30 12.15
N PRO A 44 1.85 0.40 12.27
CA PRO A 44 1.10 -0.41 13.22
C PRO A 44 0.97 -1.88 12.82
N TYR A 45 1.35 -2.25 11.59
CA TYR A 45 1.19 -3.61 11.09
C TYR A 45 2.43 -4.46 11.40
N ILE A 46 2.21 -5.73 11.72
CA ILE A 46 3.30 -6.69 11.97
C ILE A 46 4.06 -6.96 10.66
N ASN A 47 3.34 -6.98 9.54
CA ASN A 47 3.92 -7.15 8.22
C ASN A 47 4.15 -5.79 7.57
N MET A 48 5.40 -5.55 7.19
CA MET A 48 5.82 -4.32 6.48
C MET A 48 5.11 -4.13 5.12
N SER A 49 4.60 -5.20 4.50
CA SER A 49 3.82 -5.10 3.26
C SER A 49 2.47 -4.41 3.50
N ASP A 50 1.78 -4.79 4.58
CA ASP A 50 0.51 -4.20 4.99
C ASP A 50 0.67 -2.70 5.32
N ASP A 51 1.76 -2.31 5.98
CA ASP A 51 2.10 -0.91 6.27
C ASP A 51 2.20 -0.07 4.98
N LEU A 52 2.91 -0.58 3.98
CA LEU A 52 3.13 0.13 2.71
C LEU A 52 1.85 0.23 1.88
N LEU A 53 1.04 -0.83 1.82
CA LEU A 53 -0.25 -0.81 1.11
C LEU A 53 -1.23 0.16 1.78
N ALA A 54 -1.28 0.16 3.11
CA ALA A 54 -2.13 1.06 3.85
C ALA A 54 -1.63 2.52 3.71
N SER A 55 -0.32 2.76 3.66
CA SER A 55 0.27 4.08 3.39
C SER A 55 -0.05 4.57 1.97
N SER A 56 0.09 3.73 0.94
CA SER A 56 -0.20 4.11 -0.45
C SER A 56 -1.67 4.49 -0.65
N LEU A 57 -2.59 3.72 -0.04
CA LEU A 57 -4.03 4.03 -0.10
C LEU A 57 -4.36 5.36 0.59
N SER A 58 -3.64 5.69 1.68
CA SER A 58 -3.79 6.95 2.40
C SER A 58 -3.29 8.13 1.57
N PHE A 59 -2.14 7.96 0.91
CA PHE A 59 -1.61 8.95 -0.02
C PHE A 59 -2.56 9.19 -1.20
N CYS A 60 -3.12 8.13 -1.80
CA CYS A 60 -4.13 8.26 -2.86
C CYS A 60 -5.36 9.06 -2.42
N MET A 61 -5.82 8.89 -1.17
CA MET A 61 -6.91 9.69 -0.62
C MET A 61 -6.55 11.17 -0.48
N VAL A 62 -5.33 11.50 -0.05
CA VAL A 62 -4.85 12.89 0.01
C VAL A 62 -4.81 13.51 -1.38
N VAL A 63 -4.27 12.79 -2.36
CA VAL A 63 -4.25 13.23 -3.77
C VAL A 63 -5.67 13.45 -4.28
N ALA A 64 -6.60 12.54 -4.01
CA ALA A 64 -7.99 12.69 -4.43
C ALA A 64 -8.65 13.96 -3.85
N PHE A 65 -8.45 14.25 -2.55
CA PHE A 65 -8.99 15.49 -1.95
C PHE A 65 -8.34 16.75 -2.51
N LEU A 66 -7.01 16.72 -2.74
CA LEU A 66 -6.31 17.82 -3.38
C LEU A 66 -6.84 18.05 -4.80
N CYS A 67 -7.22 16.98 -5.50
CA CYS A 67 -7.88 17.08 -6.79
C CYS A 67 -9.27 17.71 -6.71
N SER A 68 -10.11 17.25 -5.79
CA SER A 68 -11.43 17.84 -5.57
C SER A 68 -11.33 19.32 -5.17
N TYR A 69 -10.32 19.69 -4.38
CA TYR A 69 -10.04 21.07 -4.01
C TYR A 69 -9.72 21.93 -5.24
N ALA A 70 -8.79 21.50 -6.09
CA ALA A 70 -8.44 22.23 -7.31
C ALA A 70 -9.64 22.40 -8.27
N PHE A 71 -10.48 21.37 -8.42
CA PHE A 71 -11.70 21.46 -9.23
C PHE A 71 -12.71 22.46 -8.67
N LYS A 72 -12.91 22.45 -7.35
CA LYS A 72 -13.83 23.40 -6.71
C LYS A 72 -13.28 24.82 -6.78
N ASP A 73 -11.96 24.99 -6.70
CA ASP A 73 -11.30 26.29 -6.83
C ASP A 73 -11.46 26.84 -8.25
N ALA A 74 -11.18 26.02 -9.27
CA ALA A 74 -11.42 26.37 -10.67
C ALA A 74 -12.89 26.70 -10.97
N ALA A 75 -13.84 25.98 -10.36
CA ALA A 75 -15.25 26.27 -10.51
C ALA A 75 -15.64 27.62 -9.87
N LEU A 76 -15.01 28.01 -8.75
CA LEU A 76 -15.22 29.32 -8.12
C LEU A 76 -14.60 30.44 -8.94
N THR A 77 -13.36 30.27 -9.42
CA THR A 77 -12.68 31.30 -10.22
C THR A 77 -13.31 31.48 -11.61
N GLY A 78 -14.07 30.48 -12.10
CA GLY A 78 -14.86 30.57 -13.32
C GLY A 78 -16.15 31.42 -13.22
N LEU A 79 -16.59 31.80 -12.02
CA LEU A 79 -17.80 32.63 -11.85
C LEU A 79 -17.51 34.09 -12.22
N GLU A 80 -18.28 34.64 -13.16
CA GLU A 80 -18.16 36.05 -13.60
C GLU A 80 -18.18 37.04 -12.42
N ALA A 81 -19.06 36.81 -11.44
CA ALA A 81 -19.15 37.67 -10.25
C ALA A 81 -17.86 37.73 -9.41
N ILE A 82 -17.06 36.65 -9.40
CA ILE A 82 -15.77 36.60 -8.72
C ILE A 82 -14.69 37.21 -9.61
N GLN A 83 -14.72 36.90 -10.91
CA GLN A 83 -13.79 37.50 -11.87
C GLN A 83 -13.93 39.03 -11.88
N ASP A 84 -15.12 39.59 -11.82
CA ASP A 84 -15.34 41.04 -11.78
C ASP A 84 -14.74 41.74 -10.55
N LYS A 85 -14.45 40.98 -9.49
CA LYS A 85 -13.79 41.47 -8.28
C LYS A 85 -12.28 41.25 -8.26
N MET A 86 -11.74 40.41 -9.15
CA MET A 86 -10.31 40.16 -9.26
C MET A 86 -9.59 41.26 -10.03
N SER A 87 -8.37 41.59 -9.60
CA SER A 87 -7.47 42.44 -10.36
C SER A 87 -7.05 41.76 -11.67
N ILE A 88 -6.56 42.53 -12.64
CA ILE A 88 -6.14 42.00 -13.93
C ILE A 88 -4.96 41.02 -13.74
N GLU A 89 -4.05 41.30 -12.82
CA GLU A 89 -2.92 40.42 -12.53
C GLU A 89 -3.38 39.09 -11.91
N GLN A 90 -4.41 39.13 -11.05
CA GLN A 90 -4.98 37.92 -10.46
C GLN A 90 -5.69 37.06 -11.50
N LYS A 91 -6.39 37.67 -12.45
CA LYS A 91 -7.05 36.92 -13.54
C LYS A 91 -6.03 36.13 -14.36
N ASP A 92 -4.92 36.74 -14.74
CA ASP A 92 -3.90 36.07 -15.56
C ASP A 92 -3.23 34.89 -14.81
N LEU A 93 -3.09 35.00 -13.49
CA LEU A 93 -2.53 33.94 -12.65
C LEU A 93 -3.50 32.80 -12.31
N TYR A 94 -4.79 33.11 -12.12
CA TYR A 94 -5.79 32.16 -11.61
C TYR A 94 -6.76 31.62 -12.66
N VAL A 95 -6.88 32.26 -13.82
CA VAL A 95 -7.67 31.74 -14.94
C VAL A 95 -6.85 30.65 -15.63
N LEU A 96 -6.82 29.50 -15.00
CA LEU A 96 -6.39 28.27 -15.64
C LEU A 96 -7.53 27.75 -16.50
N ASP A 97 -7.20 27.45 -17.75
CA ASP A 97 -8.12 26.77 -18.64
C ASP A 97 -8.59 25.44 -18.01
N GLN A 98 -9.91 25.29 -17.90
CA GLN A 98 -10.53 24.16 -17.21
C GLN A 98 -10.11 22.84 -17.86
N ASP A 99 -9.96 22.83 -19.19
CA ASP A 99 -9.51 21.66 -19.94
C ASP A 99 -8.07 21.28 -19.54
N THR A 100 -7.17 22.26 -19.46
CA THR A 100 -5.79 22.05 -19.01
C THR A 100 -5.72 21.48 -17.59
N LEU A 101 -6.52 22.02 -16.65
CA LEU A 101 -6.58 21.49 -15.29
C LEU A 101 -7.10 20.04 -15.29
N THR A 102 -8.20 19.75 -16.00
CA THR A 102 -8.76 18.39 -16.04
C THR A 102 -7.74 17.37 -16.56
N LEU A 103 -6.96 17.73 -17.59
CA LEU A 103 -5.95 16.88 -18.18
C LEU A 103 -4.81 16.60 -17.20
N ILE A 104 -4.28 17.62 -16.54
CA ILE A 104 -3.23 17.46 -15.52
C ILE A 104 -3.72 16.52 -14.41
N MET A 105 -4.94 16.72 -13.94
CA MET A 105 -5.50 15.93 -12.84
C MET A 105 -5.75 14.48 -13.24
N MET A 106 -6.23 14.24 -14.46
CA MET A 106 -6.36 12.90 -15.01
C MET A 106 -4.99 12.20 -15.09
N CYS A 107 -3.96 12.91 -15.58
CA CYS A 107 -2.60 12.39 -15.62
C CYS A 107 -2.07 12.04 -14.22
N VAL A 108 -2.28 12.91 -13.22
CA VAL A 108 -1.86 12.68 -11.82
C VAL A 108 -2.59 11.46 -11.23
N MET A 109 -3.89 11.32 -11.45
CA MET A 109 -4.66 10.16 -10.99
C MET A 109 -4.17 8.86 -11.63
N ILE A 110 -3.96 8.86 -12.94
CA ILE A 110 -3.43 7.68 -13.65
C ILE A 110 -2.03 7.33 -13.13
N ALA A 111 -1.15 8.32 -12.96
CA ALA A 111 0.19 8.11 -12.41
C ALA A 111 0.14 7.53 -10.99
N ALA A 112 -0.72 8.06 -10.12
CA ALA A 112 -0.89 7.55 -8.75
C ALA A 112 -1.40 6.10 -8.73
N LEU A 113 -2.35 5.76 -9.61
CA LEU A 113 -2.85 4.39 -9.78
C LEU A 113 -1.76 3.44 -10.29
N LEU A 114 -0.99 3.86 -11.30
CA LEU A 114 0.11 3.06 -11.83
C LEU A 114 1.19 2.81 -10.78
N ILE A 115 1.58 3.83 -10.01
CA ILE A 115 2.54 3.70 -8.92
C ILE A 115 2.00 2.74 -7.85
N SER A 116 0.74 2.88 -7.44
CA SER A 116 0.11 1.94 -6.49
C SER A 116 0.10 0.51 -7.02
N ALA A 117 -0.23 0.29 -8.30
CA ALA A 117 -0.24 -1.04 -8.91
C ALA A 117 1.16 -1.66 -8.96
N VAL A 118 2.18 -0.86 -9.29
CA VAL A 118 3.58 -1.31 -9.30
C VAL A 118 4.03 -1.71 -7.89
N ILE A 119 3.75 -0.88 -6.89
CA ILE A 119 4.06 -1.18 -5.48
C ILE A 119 3.37 -2.49 -5.05
N PHE A 120 2.09 -2.65 -5.40
CA PHE A 120 1.33 -3.86 -5.10
C PHE A 120 1.97 -5.12 -5.72
N VAL A 121 2.36 -5.07 -7.00
CA VAL A 121 3.01 -6.20 -7.68
C VAL A 121 4.34 -6.57 -7.01
N PHE A 122 5.16 -5.57 -6.66
CA PHE A 122 6.42 -5.82 -5.95
C PHE A 122 6.20 -6.45 -4.57
N GLN A 123 5.21 -5.99 -3.82
CA GLN A 123 4.86 -6.55 -2.52
C GLN A 123 4.35 -7.99 -2.65
N PHE A 124 3.44 -8.23 -3.59
CA PHE A 124 2.89 -9.55 -3.84
C PHE A 124 3.99 -10.55 -4.22
N ALA A 125 4.92 -10.15 -5.09
CA ALA A 125 6.07 -10.97 -5.43
C ALA A 125 6.97 -11.27 -4.21
N ALA A 126 7.20 -10.27 -3.36
CA ALA A 126 7.98 -10.43 -2.13
C ALA A 126 7.30 -11.37 -1.12
N GLU A 127 5.98 -11.27 -0.96
CA GLU A 127 5.21 -12.16 -0.09
C GLU A 127 5.19 -13.60 -0.59
N VAL A 128 4.98 -13.81 -1.90
CA VAL A 128 5.06 -15.15 -2.50
C VAL A 128 6.44 -15.76 -2.30
N ALA A 129 7.51 -14.96 -2.41
CA ALA A 129 8.86 -15.41 -2.13
C ALA A 129 9.06 -15.78 -0.65
N ARG A 130 8.53 -14.98 0.29
CA ARG A 130 8.56 -15.27 1.73
C ARG A 130 7.77 -16.54 2.08
N ALA A 131 6.54 -16.68 1.59
CA ALA A 131 5.71 -17.86 1.78
C ALA A 131 6.40 -19.14 1.27
N LYS A 132 7.09 -19.07 0.12
CA LYS A 132 7.91 -20.18 -0.38
C LYS A 132 9.07 -20.53 0.54
N ARG A 133 9.74 -19.55 1.15
CA ARG A 133 10.83 -19.78 2.12
C ARG A 133 10.30 -20.42 3.39
N ASP A 134 9.17 -19.96 3.92
CA ASP A 134 8.55 -20.51 5.12
C ASP A 134 8.04 -21.94 4.90
N ALA A 135 7.45 -22.21 3.73
CA ALA A 135 7.06 -23.57 3.34
C ALA A 135 8.27 -24.52 3.28
N ARG A 136 9.42 -24.07 2.76
CA ARG A 136 10.66 -24.84 2.75
C ARG A 136 11.21 -25.07 4.16
N ALA A 137 11.22 -24.05 5.01
CA ALA A 137 11.65 -24.17 6.40
C ALA A 137 10.76 -25.14 7.20
N ASN A 138 9.43 -25.07 7.02
CA ASN A 138 8.48 -25.98 7.67
C ASN A 138 8.62 -27.43 7.18
N ARG A 139 8.87 -27.64 5.88
CA ARG A 139 9.19 -28.99 5.35
C ARG A 139 10.49 -29.52 5.95
N ALA A 140 11.54 -28.70 6.04
CA ALA A 140 12.80 -29.10 6.67
C ALA A 140 12.63 -29.47 8.16
N ARG A 141 11.78 -28.73 8.91
CA ARG A 141 11.45 -29.07 10.30
C ARG A 141 10.70 -30.39 10.41
N ARG A 142 9.72 -30.65 9.54
CA ARG A 142 8.97 -31.94 9.55
C ARG A 142 9.86 -33.14 9.27
N LEU A 143 10.91 -32.99 8.45
CA LEU A 143 11.86 -34.05 8.16
C LEU A 143 12.82 -34.37 9.32
N ARG A 144 12.91 -33.53 10.37
CA ARG A 144 13.69 -33.82 11.59
C ARG A 144 13.01 -34.79 12.55
N TYR A 145 11.70 -35.01 12.42
CA TYR A 145 10.96 -35.95 13.26
C TYR A 145 10.72 -37.24 12.47
N VAL A 146 11.39 -38.32 12.88
CA VAL A 146 11.09 -39.66 12.36
C VAL A 146 9.80 -40.18 12.99
N ARG A 147 9.09 -41.06 12.27
CA ARG A 147 7.76 -41.63 12.56
C ARG A 147 7.55 -42.20 13.98
N ASN A 148 8.60 -42.30 14.80
CA ASN A 148 8.57 -42.79 16.19
C ASN A 148 8.82 -41.70 17.27
N GLY A 149 8.82 -40.42 16.92
CA GLY A 149 8.96 -39.32 17.92
C GLY A 149 10.37 -39.15 18.50
N GLN A 150 11.35 -39.92 18.05
CA GLN A 150 12.76 -39.65 18.35
C GLN A 150 13.29 -38.55 17.44
N GLU A 151 13.88 -37.53 18.06
CA GLU A 151 14.60 -36.46 17.40
C GLU A 151 15.88 -37.05 16.80
N VAL A 152 16.02 -36.98 15.47
CA VAL A 152 17.25 -37.43 14.81
C VAL A 152 18.26 -36.30 14.90
N ASP A 153 19.34 -36.54 15.62
CA ASP A 153 20.44 -35.62 15.72
C ASP A 153 21.04 -35.43 14.32
N VAL A 154 20.86 -34.23 13.76
CA VAL A 154 21.40 -33.90 12.43
C VAL A 154 22.89 -33.64 12.67
N PRO A 155 23.80 -34.46 12.12
CA PRO A 155 25.21 -34.28 12.35
C PRO A 155 25.60 -32.84 11.98
N SER A 156 26.29 -32.17 12.91
CA SER A 156 26.78 -30.79 12.76
C SER A 156 27.82 -30.74 11.63
N THR A 157 27.34 -30.72 10.39
CA THR A 157 28.20 -30.56 9.22
C THR A 157 28.48 -29.09 9.02
N LYS A 158 29.78 -28.78 8.98
CA LYS A 158 30.34 -27.44 8.73
C LYS A 158 29.64 -26.79 7.54
N ALA A 159 29.32 -25.50 7.69
CA ALA A 159 28.63 -24.70 6.69
C ALA A 159 29.40 -24.73 5.35
N GLY A 160 28.99 -25.58 4.41
CA GLY A 160 29.64 -25.72 3.09
C GLY A 160 29.21 -26.90 2.22
N GLU A 161 28.72 -28.01 2.78
CA GLU A 161 28.51 -29.27 2.02
C GLU A 161 27.04 -29.64 1.70
N PHE A 162 26.11 -28.68 1.70
CA PHE A 162 24.68 -29.00 1.57
C PHE A 162 24.16 -29.36 0.16
N HIS A 163 25.01 -29.37 -0.89
CA HIS A 163 24.51 -29.57 -2.25
C HIS A 163 24.44 -31.04 -2.73
N LEU A 164 25.07 -32.01 -2.05
CA LEU A 164 25.26 -33.36 -2.62
C LEU A 164 24.43 -34.49 -1.98
N LEU A 165 23.84 -34.31 -0.79
CA LEU A 165 23.20 -35.44 -0.09
C LEU A 165 21.74 -35.72 -0.48
N TYR A 166 21.08 -34.86 -1.26
CA TYR A 166 19.71 -35.13 -1.75
C TYR A 166 19.66 -36.06 -2.97
N ALA A 167 20.78 -36.34 -3.63
CA ALA A 167 20.80 -37.17 -4.84
C ALA A 167 21.00 -38.69 -4.57
N ALA A 168 21.40 -39.09 -3.36
CA ALA A 168 22.02 -40.41 -3.16
C ALA A 168 21.19 -41.48 -2.44
N LYS A 169 19.89 -41.27 -2.14
CA LYS A 169 19.07 -42.30 -1.46
C LYS A 169 17.73 -42.57 -2.15
N VAL A 170 17.81 -43.04 -3.40
CA VAL A 170 16.75 -43.87 -4.02
C VAL A 170 17.38 -45.12 -4.61
N GLN A 171 18.13 -45.87 -3.80
CA GLN A 171 18.49 -47.24 -4.16
C GLN A 171 18.85 -48.02 -2.88
N ALA A 172 17.84 -48.64 -2.27
CA ALA A 172 18.06 -49.78 -1.41
C ALA A 172 17.05 -50.86 -1.82
N PRO A 173 17.52 -52.06 -2.21
CA PRO A 173 16.67 -53.14 -2.67
C PRO A 173 15.91 -53.76 -1.50
N ILE A 174 14.64 -54.04 -1.74
CA ILE A 174 13.77 -54.84 -0.88
C ILE A 174 14.32 -56.26 -0.86
N GLN A 175 15.02 -56.65 0.20
CA GLN A 175 15.21 -58.06 0.53
C GLN A 175 14.03 -58.52 1.39
N CYS A 176 13.09 -59.19 0.73
CA CYS A 176 12.12 -60.07 1.38
C CYS A 176 12.89 -61.22 2.03
N LEU A 177 12.81 -61.35 3.36
CA LEU A 177 13.08 -62.62 4.04
C LEU A 177 11.77 -63.44 4.03
N CYS A 178 11.86 -64.63 3.46
CA CYS A 178 10.98 -65.77 3.72
C CYS A 178 11.27 -66.36 5.09
#